data_AF-A0AAU8A109-F1
#
_entry.id   AF-A0AAU8A109-F1
#
_cell.length_a   1.000
_cell.length_b   1.000
_cell.length_c   1.000
_cell.angle_alpha   90.00
_cell.angle_beta   90.00
_cell.angle_gamma   90.00
#
_symmetry.space_group_name_H-M   'P 1'
#
loop_
_entity.id
_entity.type
_entity.pdbx_description
1 polymer ?
#
loop_
_entity_poly.entity_id
_entity_poly.type
_entity_poly.pdbx_seq_one_letter_code
_entity_poly.pdbx_strand_id
1 'polypeptide(L)'
;MVHTNNIAIVGDGFAAAVMVVHLLRQGIPAASLSVFGTGELGRGNAYQTSSPAYRLNVREDLPTIFTDDPLHFARWAERTIKDSQAKNEAGFFYRRNDFGLYMQALLVAELGPQKLQQIHARVDRLRRHKEYWVLEYGHESFNAKNVILATGNASPRWPCPVDIEGASPGDISARLIENPWPGDHLKHIAPDEDIILLGGGLTALDAINALAEQGHRARIDAISPRAIFPPAQAPWQRRTQPN
;
A
#
# COMPACT_ATOMS: atom_id res chain seq x y z
N MET A 1 33.28 11.09 -12.41
CA MET A 1 32.20 12.11 -12.53
C MET A 1 31.04 11.62 -11.69
N VAL A 2 30.72 12.31 -10.59
CA VAL A 2 29.53 11.99 -9.78
C VAL A 2 28.33 12.49 -10.59
N HIS A 3 27.55 11.59 -11.18
CA HIS A 3 26.19 11.95 -11.59
C HIS A 3 25.46 12.35 -10.32
N THR A 4 25.33 13.66 -10.09
CA THR A 4 24.58 14.16 -8.94
C THR A 4 23.11 14.04 -9.30
N ASN A 5 22.51 12.91 -8.96
CA ASN A 5 21.06 12.81 -8.97
C ASN A 5 20.53 13.88 -8.02
N ASN A 6 19.63 14.72 -8.53
CA ASN A 6 19.20 15.90 -7.81
C ASN A 6 18.21 15.56 -6.70
N ILE A 7 17.46 14.46 -6.83
CA ILE A 7 16.37 14.09 -5.91
C ILE A 7 16.44 12.59 -5.60
N ALA A 8 16.60 12.24 -4.32
CA ALA A 8 16.36 10.89 -3.83
C ALA A 8 15.00 10.81 -3.14
N ILE A 9 14.23 9.77 -3.43
CA ILE A 9 12.93 9.48 -2.83
C ILE A 9 13.09 8.23 -1.97
N VAL A 10 12.84 8.35 -0.66
CA VAL A 10 12.98 7.25 0.31
C VAL A 10 11.62 6.64 0.57
N GLY A 11 11.43 5.40 0.13
CA GLY A 11 10.16 4.69 0.09
C GLY A 11 9.73 4.39 -1.35
N ASP A 12 9.00 3.30 -1.52
CA ASP A 12 8.48 2.79 -2.80
C ASP A 12 6.96 2.61 -2.78
N GLY A 13 6.28 3.16 -1.77
CA GLY A 13 4.83 3.08 -1.67
C GLY A 13 4.10 4.05 -2.62
N PHE A 14 2.78 4.14 -2.42
CA PHE A 14 1.90 5.08 -3.14
C PHE A 14 2.45 6.51 -3.24
N ALA A 15 2.85 7.08 -2.10
CA ALA A 15 3.33 8.46 -2.04
C ALA A 15 4.60 8.67 -2.89
N ALA A 16 5.50 7.69 -2.94
CA ALA A 16 6.69 7.76 -3.76
C ALA A 16 6.36 7.71 -5.26
N ALA A 17 5.47 6.79 -5.67
CA ALA A 17 5.03 6.69 -7.05
C ALA A 17 4.29 7.95 -7.53
N VAL A 18 3.39 8.49 -6.71
CA VAL A 18 2.70 9.76 -7.00
C VAL A 18 3.70 10.91 -7.13
N MET A 19 4.71 10.97 -6.27
CA MET A 19 5.76 11.98 -6.37
C MET A 19 6.56 11.85 -7.67
N VAL A 20 6.95 10.62 -8.05
CA VAL A 20 7.63 10.38 -9.33
C VAL A 20 6.76 10.85 -10.49
N VAL A 21 5.49 10.45 -10.54
CA VAL A 21 4.53 10.88 -11.57
C VAL A 21 4.46 12.40 -11.68
N HIS A 22 4.28 13.10 -10.56
CA HIS A 22 4.16 14.56 -10.58
C HIS A 22 5.47 15.26 -10.96
N LEU A 23 6.63 14.77 -10.50
CA LEU A 23 7.93 15.33 -10.89
C LEU A 23 8.20 15.17 -12.38
N LEU A 24 7.87 14.00 -12.96
CA LEU A 24 7.98 13.77 -14.40
C LEU A 24 7.08 14.71 -15.20
N ARG A 25 5.83 14.90 -14.78
CA ARG A 25 4.87 15.85 -15.42
C ARG A 25 5.33 17.30 -15.33
N GLN A 26 6.08 17.67 -14.29
CA GLN A 26 6.72 18.98 -14.17
C GLN A 26 8.02 19.11 -14.99
N GLY A 27 8.36 18.10 -15.80
CA GLY A 27 9.53 18.12 -16.68
C GLY A 27 10.83 17.77 -16.00
N ILE A 28 10.81 17.25 -14.76
CA ILE A 28 12.03 16.74 -14.11
C ILE A 28 12.43 15.43 -14.80
N PRO A 29 13.64 15.32 -15.37
CA PRO A 29 14.05 14.10 -16.07
C PRO A 29 14.14 12.90 -15.13
N ALA A 30 13.73 11.71 -15.58
CA ALA A 30 13.80 10.48 -14.77
C ALA A 30 15.23 10.19 -14.27
N ALA A 31 16.25 10.55 -15.06
CA ALA A 31 17.67 10.42 -14.70
C ALA A 31 18.10 11.28 -13.51
N SER A 32 17.30 12.29 -13.11
CA SER A 32 17.55 13.10 -11.92
C SER A 32 16.95 12.51 -10.64
N LEU A 33 16.17 11.43 -10.77
CA LEU A 33 15.42 10.80 -9.69
C LEU A 33 16.04 9.44 -9.34
N SER A 34 16.16 9.17 -8.03
CA SER A 34 16.44 7.83 -7.51
C SER A 34 15.41 7.47 -6.45
N VAL A 35 14.84 6.27 -6.55
CA VAL A 35 13.88 5.77 -5.57
C VAL A 35 14.51 4.64 -4.78
N PHE A 36 14.40 4.70 -3.45
CA PHE A 36 14.88 3.67 -2.53
C PHE A 36 13.70 2.90 -1.95
N GLY A 37 13.75 1.57 -2.02
CA GLY A 37 12.72 0.70 -1.47
C GLY A 37 13.06 -0.77 -1.67
N THR A 38 12.29 -1.67 -1.09
CA THR A 38 12.51 -3.14 -1.16
C THR A 38 11.33 -3.88 -1.81
N GLY A 39 10.39 -3.13 -2.36
CA GLY A 39 9.21 -3.63 -3.04
C GLY A 39 9.04 -2.97 -4.40
N GLU A 40 7.84 -3.13 -4.96
CA GLU A 40 7.48 -2.60 -6.26
C GLU A 40 6.93 -1.17 -6.12
N LEU A 41 7.55 -0.21 -6.81
CA LEU A 41 7.18 1.21 -6.72
C LEU A 41 5.69 1.45 -6.97
N GLY A 42 5.01 2.06 -6.01
CA GLY A 42 3.58 2.40 -6.06
C GLY A 42 2.68 1.37 -5.41
N ARG A 43 3.17 0.17 -5.09
CA ARG A 43 2.39 -0.85 -4.39
C ARG A 43 2.34 -0.57 -2.88
N GLY A 44 3.51 -0.52 -2.26
CA GLY A 44 3.68 -0.42 -0.80
C GLY A 44 2.79 -1.40 -0.01
N ASN A 45 2.57 -1.09 1.27
CA ASN A 45 1.74 -1.91 2.16
C ASN A 45 0.26 -1.98 1.77
N ALA A 46 -0.25 -0.97 1.07
CA ALA A 46 -1.68 -0.83 0.82
C ALA A 46 -2.16 -1.60 -0.41
N TYR A 47 -1.33 -1.70 -1.46
CA TYR A 47 -1.77 -2.19 -2.77
C TYR A 47 -1.03 -3.45 -3.25
N GLN A 48 -0.12 -3.99 -2.43
CA GLN A 48 0.47 -5.32 -2.59
C GLN A 48 -0.31 -6.33 -1.73
N THR A 49 -1.51 -6.70 -2.17
CA THR A 49 -2.41 -7.59 -1.42
C THR A 49 -2.64 -8.90 -2.17
N SER A 50 -2.58 -10.03 -1.46
CA SER A 50 -2.79 -11.38 -2.02
C SER A 50 -4.26 -11.78 -2.12
N SER A 51 -5.13 -11.17 -1.31
CA SER A 51 -6.56 -11.49 -1.27
C SER A 51 -7.36 -10.55 -2.18
N PRO A 52 -8.23 -11.07 -3.07
CA PRO A 52 -9.15 -10.23 -3.85
C PRO A 52 -10.25 -9.60 -2.99
N ALA A 53 -10.47 -10.11 -1.78
CA ALA A 53 -11.43 -9.56 -0.81
C ALA A 53 -11.03 -8.17 -0.29
N TYR A 54 -9.76 -7.80 -0.39
CA TYR A 54 -9.24 -6.54 0.13
C TYR A 54 -9.58 -5.41 -0.84
N ARG A 55 -10.53 -4.56 -0.44
CA ARG A 55 -11.05 -3.46 -1.25
C ARG A 55 -10.48 -2.12 -0.81
N LEU A 56 -10.52 -1.14 -1.71
CA LEU A 56 -10.25 0.24 -1.35
C LEU A 56 -11.25 0.68 -0.27
N ASN A 57 -10.76 1.43 0.72
CA ASN A 57 -11.60 1.95 1.81
C ASN A 57 -12.48 3.14 1.35
N VAL A 58 -12.26 3.60 0.13
CA VAL A 58 -12.92 4.75 -0.50
C VAL A 58 -13.43 4.33 -1.87
N ARG A 59 -14.46 5.05 -2.32
CA ARG A 59 -15.02 4.93 -3.66
C ARG A 59 -14.02 5.34 -4.73
N GLU A 60 -14.23 4.86 -5.95
CA GLU A 60 -13.41 5.11 -7.14
C GLU A 60 -13.21 6.59 -7.48
N ASP A 61 -14.12 7.45 -7.06
CA ASP A 61 -14.12 8.89 -7.35
C ASP A 61 -13.48 9.73 -6.25
N LEU A 62 -12.87 9.11 -5.23
CA LEU A 62 -12.20 9.77 -4.11
C LEU A 62 -10.66 9.72 -4.13
N PRO A 63 -9.97 8.65 -4.58
CA PRO A 63 -8.50 8.62 -4.60
C PRO A 63 -7.97 9.51 -5.74
N THR A 64 -7.93 10.80 -5.48
CA THR A 64 -7.51 11.83 -6.42
C THR A 64 -5.98 11.87 -6.51
N ILE A 65 -5.44 11.59 -7.70
CA ILE A 65 -4.01 11.78 -8.02
C ILE A 65 -3.77 13.12 -8.73
N PHE A 66 -4.70 13.48 -9.62
CA PHE A 66 -4.65 14.69 -10.45
C PHE A 66 -5.80 15.61 -10.05
N THR A 67 -5.49 16.81 -9.56
CA THR A 67 -6.52 17.77 -9.14
C THR A 67 -7.28 18.36 -10.31
N ASP A 68 -6.64 18.42 -11.48
CA ASP A 68 -7.20 18.79 -12.78
C ASP A 68 -7.98 17.66 -13.45
N ASP A 69 -7.89 16.43 -12.92
CA ASP A 69 -8.62 15.27 -13.41
C ASP A 69 -8.92 14.26 -12.27
N PRO A 70 -9.83 14.61 -11.35
CA PRO A 70 -10.07 13.81 -10.14
C PRO A 70 -10.78 12.49 -10.40
N LEU A 71 -11.34 12.29 -11.61
CA LEU A 71 -11.98 11.04 -12.02
C LEU A 71 -11.05 10.13 -12.85
N HIS A 72 -9.76 10.45 -12.94
CA HIS A 72 -8.80 9.68 -13.73
C HIS A 72 -8.79 8.18 -13.38
N PHE A 73 -8.73 7.85 -12.07
CA PHE A 73 -8.80 6.45 -11.63
C PHE A 73 -10.14 5.80 -11.98
N ALA A 74 -11.26 6.48 -11.71
CA ALA A 74 -12.59 5.95 -12.00
C ALA A 74 -12.76 5.56 -13.47
N ARG A 75 -12.33 6.42 -14.40
CA ARG A 75 -12.40 6.15 -15.85
C ARG A 75 -11.42 5.05 -16.29
N TRP A 76 -10.23 4.99 -15.70
CA TRP A 76 -9.29 3.89 -15.96
C TRP A 76 -9.85 2.54 -15.50
N ALA A 77 -10.42 2.53 -14.30
CA ALA A 77 -10.99 1.36 -13.65
C ALA A 77 -12.16 0.78 -14.45
N GLU A 78 -13.10 1.63 -14.87
CA GLU A 78 -14.26 1.24 -15.70
C GLU A 78 -13.85 0.53 -17.00
N ARG A 79 -12.75 0.99 -17.62
CA ARG A 79 -12.28 0.44 -18.91
C ARG A 79 -11.45 -0.84 -18.77
N THR A 80 -10.79 -1.02 -17.63
CA THR A 80 -9.70 -2.00 -17.48
C THR A 80 -10.04 -3.13 -16.51
N ILE A 81 -10.81 -2.84 -15.45
CA ILE A 81 -11.07 -3.79 -14.37
C ILE A 81 -12.39 -4.51 -14.63
N LYS A 82 -12.35 -5.84 -14.54
CA LYS A 82 -13.54 -6.70 -14.49
C LYS A 82 -13.73 -7.20 -13.07
N ASP A 83 -14.60 -6.53 -12.32
CA ASP A 83 -14.97 -6.90 -10.95
C ASP A 83 -16.46 -6.62 -10.73
N SER A 84 -17.30 -7.65 -10.84
CA SER A 84 -18.75 -7.54 -10.66
C SER A 84 -19.14 -7.21 -9.21
N GLN A 85 -18.24 -7.42 -8.26
CA GLN A 85 -18.47 -7.16 -6.84
C GLN A 85 -17.96 -5.77 -6.40
N ALA A 86 -17.32 -5.00 -7.30
CA ALA A 86 -16.85 -3.66 -6.97
C ALA A 86 -18.01 -2.71 -6.62
N LYS A 87 -19.17 -2.89 -7.23
CA LYS A 87 -20.29 -1.95 -7.09
C LYS A 87 -21.22 -2.31 -5.93
N ASN A 88 -21.55 -1.33 -5.10
CA ASN A 88 -22.68 -1.39 -4.17
C ASN A 88 -23.53 -0.09 -4.27
N GLU A 89 -24.47 0.11 -3.33
CA GLU A 89 -25.33 1.30 -3.30
C GLU A 89 -24.56 2.61 -3.08
N ALA A 90 -23.38 2.55 -2.47
CA ALA A 90 -22.57 3.71 -2.17
C ALA A 90 -21.58 4.10 -3.29
N GLY A 91 -21.23 3.19 -4.20
CA GLY A 91 -20.30 3.45 -5.31
C GLY A 91 -19.50 2.22 -5.72
N PHE A 92 -18.35 2.42 -6.38
CA PHE A 92 -17.42 1.35 -6.71
C PHE A 92 -16.24 1.30 -5.74
N PHE A 93 -16.02 0.14 -5.14
CA PHE A 93 -14.92 -0.17 -4.24
C PHE A 93 -14.06 -1.25 -4.88
N TYR A 94 -13.19 -0.84 -5.79
CA TYR A 94 -12.26 -1.74 -6.48
C TYR A 94 -11.29 -2.42 -5.51
N ARG A 95 -10.71 -3.54 -5.93
CA ARG A 95 -9.73 -4.28 -5.13
C ARG A 95 -8.47 -3.43 -4.96
N ARG A 96 -7.80 -3.54 -3.82
CA ARG A 96 -6.55 -2.79 -3.56
C ARG A 96 -5.47 -3.12 -4.59
N ASN A 97 -5.38 -4.38 -5.00
CA ASN A 97 -4.46 -4.80 -6.05
C ASN A 97 -4.76 -4.14 -7.41
N ASP A 98 -6.04 -3.89 -7.75
CA ASP A 98 -6.38 -3.19 -9.00
C ASP A 98 -5.90 -1.73 -8.97
N PHE A 99 -6.00 -1.07 -7.82
CA PHE A 99 -5.43 0.28 -7.65
C PHE A 99 -3.90 0.26 -7.76
N GLY A 100 -3.24 -0.80 -7.28
CA GLY A 100 -1.81 -1.01 -7.50
C GLY A 100 -1.47 -1.16 -8.99
N LEU A 101 -2.28 -1.87 -9.77
CA LEU A 101 -2.12 -1.97 -11.23
C LEU A 101 -2.31 -0.61 -11.93
N TYR A 102 -3.28 0.18 -11.46
CA TYR A 102 -3.46 1.55 -11.93
C TYR A 102 -2.21 2.40 -11.70
N MET A 103 -1.61 2.33 -10.51
CA MET A 103 -0.36 3.04 -10.21
C MET A 103 0.78 2.62 -11.14
N GLN A 104 0.89 1.33 -11.46
CA GLN A 104 1.90 0.87 -12.43
C GLN A 104 1.64 1.38 -13.84
N ALA A 105 0.39 1.31 -14.30
CA ALA A 105 0.01 1.85 -15.60
C ALA A 105 0.36 3.34 -15.70
N LEU A 106 0.15 4.09 -14.62
CA LEU A 106 0.47 5.51 -14.55
C LEU A 106 1.98 5.77 -14.59
N LEU A 107 2.78 5.04 -13.81
CA LEU A 107 4.23 5.14 -13.84
C LEU A 107 4.80 4.82 -15.23
N VAL A 108 4.31 3.77 -15.87
CA VAL A 108 4.73 3.39 -17.23
C VAL A 108 4.39 4.49 -18.24
N ALA A 109 3.18 5.05 -18.17
CA ALA A 109 2.75 6.12 -19.07
C ALA A 109 3.62 7.38 -18.93
N GLU A 110 3.93 7.80 -17.70
CA GLU A 110 4.69 9.03 -17.43
C GLU A 110 6.20 8.86 -17.65
N LEU A 111 6.76 7.66 -17.41
CA LEU A 111 8.16 7.38 -17.72
C LEU A 111 8.41 7.23 -19.24
N GLY A 112 7.45 6.67 -19.97
CA GLY A 112 7.61 6.31 -21.37
C GLY A 112 8.84 5.41 -21.56
N PRO A 113 9.79 5.75 -22.47
CA PRO A 113 11.00 4.96 -22.69
C PRO A 113 12.11 5.21 -21.66
N GLN A 114 11.95 6.20 -20.76
CA GLN A 114 12.98 6.54 -19.79
C GLN A 114 13.10 5.47 -18.70
N LYS A 115 14.30 5.28 -18.18
CA LYS A 115 14.54 4.39 -17.03
C LYS A 115 14.63 5.21 -15.75
N LEU A 116 13.84 4.83 -14.74
CA LEU A 116 13.95 5.33 -13.38
C LEU A 116 14.98 4.50 -12.62
N GLN A 117 15.90 5.14 -11.91
CA GLN A 117 16.82 4.42 -11.03
C GLN A 117 16.10 4.00 -9.74
N GLN A 118 15.79 2.71 -9.63
CA GLN A 118 15.27 2.12 -8.40
C GLN A 118 16.41 1.37 -7.71
N ILE A 119 16.74 1.79 -6.49
CA ILE A 119 17.76 1.18 -5.65
C ILE A 119 17.03 0.28 -4.66
N HIS A 120 17.19 -1.03 -4.84
CA HIS A 120 16.51 -2.04 -4.04
C HIS A 120 17.16 -2.18 -2.66
N ALA A 121 17.02 -1.16 -1.82
CA ALA A 121 17.58 -1.10 -0.49
C ALA A 121 16.75 -0.23 0.45
N ARG A 122 16.75 -0.60 1.72
CA ARG A 122 16.23 0.24 2.80
C ARG A 122 17.28 1.28 3.19
N VAL A 123 16.88 2.53 3.27
CA VAL A 123 17.73 3.60 3.83
C VAL A 123 17.67 3.54 5.34
N ASP A 124 18.84 3.39 5.98
CA ASP A 124 18.98 3.23 7.42
C ASP A 124 19.22 4.58 8.11
N ARG A 125 19.91 5.50 7.43
CA ARG A 125 20.23 6.81 7.97
C ARG A 125 20.27 7.88 6.89
N LEU A 126 19.87 9.09 7.28
CA LEU A 126 20.01 10.30 6.49
C LEU A 126 20.90 11.30 7.24
N ARG A 127 21.93 11.82 6.58
CA ARG A 127 22.84 12.83 7.15
C ARG A 127 23.00 14.01 6.21
N ARG A 128 23.00 15.23 6.74
CA ARG A 128 23.34 16.42 5.95
C ARG A 128 24.86 16.56 5.87
N HIS A 129 25.40 16.77 4.68
CA HIS A 129 26.81 17.04 4.46
C HIS A 129 26.98 18.19 3.45
N LYS A 130 27.32 19.38 3.96
CA LYS A 130 27.38 20.63 3.18
C LYS A 130 26.07 20.86 2.42
N GLU A 131 26.13 20.91 1.09
CA GLU A 131 25.00 21.16 0.18
C GLU A 131 24.18 19.92 -0.18
N TYR A 132 24.61 18.73 0.26
CA TYR A 132 23.98 17.46 -0.10
C TYR A 132 23.49 16.70 1.13
N TRP A 133 22.61 15.75 0.89
CA TRP A 133 22.23 14.69 1.81
C TRP A 133 22.97 13.41 1.45
N VAL A 134 23.42 12.70 2.48
CA VAL A 134 24.01 11.37 2.40
C VAL A 134 22.99 10.38 2.95
N LEU A 135 22.53 9.47 2.10
CA LEU A 135 21.67 8.34 2.44
C LEU A 135 22.58 7.14 2.67
N GLU A 136 22.58 6.58 3.88
CA GLU A 136 23.31 5.35 4.21
C GLU A 136 22.33 4.17 4.15
N TYR A 137 22.72 3.09 3.45
CA TYR A 137 21.94 1.87 3.31
C TYR A 137 22.88 0.67 3.29
N GLY A 138 22.72 -0.25 4.25
CA GLY A 138 23.67 -1.35 4.43
C GLY A 138 25.10 -0.85 4.67
N HIS A 139 26.02 -1.17 3.74
CA HIS A 139 27.41 -0.69 3.76
C HIS A 139 27.71 0.35 2.68
N GLU A 140 26.68 0.83 2.00
CA GLU A 140 26.78 1.80 0.91
C GLU A 140 26.26 3.17 1.31
N SER A 141 26.57 4.17 0.47
CA SER A 141 26.04 5.52 0.63
C SER A 141 25.70 6.15 -0.71
N PHE A 142 24.69 7.01 -0.71
CA PHE A 142 24.22 7.73 -1.87
C PHE A 142 24.06 9.22 -1.58
N ASN A 143 24.53 10.07 -2.48
CA ASN A 143 24.47 11.52 -2.34
C ASN A 143 23.35 12.11 -3.19
N ALA A 144 22.50 12.93 -2.59
CA ALA A 144 21.43 13.66 -3.29
C ALA A 144 21.37 15.12 -2.85
N LYS A 145 21.01 16.05 -3.73
CA LYS A 145 20.80 17.46 -3.33
C LYS A 145 19.54 17.63 -2.49
N ASN A 146 18.46 16.97 -2.90
CA ASN A 146 17.17 16.98 -2.23
C ASN A 146 16.75 15.55 -1.90
N VAL A 147 16.00 15.40 -0.80
CA VAL A 147 15.47 14.12 -0.36
C VAL A 147 13.99 14.26 -0.05
N ILE A 148 13.20 13.35 -0.58
CA ILE A 148 11.77 13.24 -0.31
C ILE A 148 11.56 11.99 0.54
N LEU A 149 11.01 12.16 1.75
CA LEU A 149 10.65 11.04 2.61
C LEU A 149 9.22 10.61 2.30
N ALA A 150 9.08 9.44 1.67
CA ALA A 150 7.82 8.82 1.27
C ALA A 150 7.71 7.40 1.85
N THR A 151 8.14 7.23 3.10
CA THR A 151 8.32 5.93 3.78
C THR A 151 7.02 5.21 4.14
N GLY A 152 5.87 5.88 3.97
CA GLY A 152 4.55 5.32 4.31
C GLY A 152 4.39 5.02 5.80
N ASN A 153 3.42 4.16 6.09
CA ASN A 153 3.18 3.67 7.45
C ASN A 153 4.16 2.55 7.78
N ALA A 154 4.71 2.58 8.99
CA ALA A 154 5.50 1.47 9.51
C ALA A 154 4.64 0.19 9.53
N SER A 155 5.28 -0.95 9.26
CA SER A 155 4.65 -2.25 9.47
C SER A 155 4.19 -2.36 10.94
N PRO A 156 3.01 -2.96 11.19
CA PRO A 156 2.55 -3.19 12.55
C PRO A 156 3.58 -4.01 13.33
N ARG A 157 3.68 -3.73 14.61
CA ARG A 157 4.48 -4.50 15.57
C ARG A 157 3.64 -4.79 16.79
N TRP A 158 3.85 -5.95 17.41
CA TRP A 158 3.25 -6.26 18.69
C TRP A 158 3.66 -5.21 19.74
N PRO A 159 2.73 -4.76 20.60
CA PRO A 159 3.04 -3.76 21.63
C PRO A 159 3.92 -4.34 22.74
N CYS A 160 3.98 -5.67 22.85
CA CYS A 160 4.79 -6.41 23.80
C CYS A 160 5.29 -7.71 23.15
N PRO A 161 6.34 -8.35 23.71
CA PRO A 161 6.67 -9.72 23.36
C PRO A 161 5.45 -10.64 23.57
N VAL A 162 5.25 -11.57 22.65
CA VAL A 162 4.21 -12.60 22.76
C VAL A 162 4.90 -13.95 22.83
N ASP A 163 4.97 -14.51 24.03
CA ASP A 163 5.52 -15.84 24.28
C ASP A 163 4.37 -16.81 24.53
N ILE A 164 4.35 -17.91 23.78
CA ILE A 164 3.40 -19.02 23.99
C ILE A 164 4.18 -20.15 24.63
N GLU A 165 3.86 -20.46 25.88
CA GLU A 165 4.54 -21.51 26.65
C GLU A 165 4.47 -22.86 25.94
N GLY A 166 5.62 -23.50 25.72
CA GLY A 166 5.73 -24.79 25.04
C GLY A 166 5.62 -24.75 23.51
N ALA A 167 5.40 -23.58 22.89
CA ALA A 167 5.38 -23.44 21.44
C ALA A 167 6.80 -23.19 20.88
N SER A 168 7.15 -23.86 19.78
CA SER A 168 8.38 -23.51 19.07
C SER A 168 8.21 -22.15 18.36
N PRO A 169 9.31 -21.42 18.04
CA PRO A 169 9.22 -20.19 17.26
C PRO A 169 8.50 -20.36 15.90
N GLY A 170 8.55 -21.57 15.32
CA GLY A 170 7.81 -21.91 14.10
C GLY A 170 6.30 -22.01 14.33
N ASP A 171 5.87 -22.61 15.45
CA ASP A 171 4.46 -22.71 15.81
C ASP A 171 3.86 -21.33 16.10
N ILE A 172 4.64 -20.46 16.76
CA ILE A 172 4.27 -19.09 17.06
C ILE A 172 4.08 -18.30 15.76
N SER A 173 5.03 -18.35 14.83
CA SER A 173 4.91 -17.60 13.57
C SER A 173 3.81 -18.12 12.64
N ALA A 174 3.45 -19.40 12.71
CA ALA A 174 2.32 -19.96 11.97
C ALA A 174 0.96 -19.52 12.53
N ARG A 175 0.86 -19.28 13.85
CA ARG A 175 -0.40 -18.97 14.54
C ARG A 175 -0.59 -17.48 14.87
N LEU A 176 0.49 -16.71 14.95
CA LEU A 176 0.48 -15.28 15.25
C LEU A 176 0.87 -14.47 14.01
N ILE A 177 -0.11 -13.82 13.42
CA ILE A 177 0.09 -12.95 12.27
C ILE A 177 0.25 -11.50 12.74
N GLU A 178 1.49 -11.00 12.75
CA GLU A 178 1.79 -9.62 13.15
C GLU A 178 1.36 -8.60 12.09
N ASN A 179 1.61 -8.90 10.81
CA ASN A 179 1.25 -8.03 9.69
C ASN A 179 0.18 -8.67 8.79
N PRO A 180 -1.10 -8.31 8.95
CA PRO A 180 -2.18 -8.89 8.15
C PRO A 180 -2.37 -8.25 6.76
N TRP A 181 -1.66 -7.16 6.46
CA TRP A 181 -1.89 -6.36 5.24
C TRP A 181 -1.61 -7.10 3.92
N PRO A 182 -0.58 -7.98 3.81
CA PRO A 182 -0.37 -8.73 2.58
C PRO A 182 -1.46 -9.79 2.32
N GLY A 183 -2.14 -10.29 3.36
CA GLY A 183 -3.21 -11.29 3.24
C GLY A 183 -2.79 -12.67 2.72
N ASP A 184 -1.49 -12.94 2.61
CA ASP A 184 -0.91 -14.24 2.22
C ASP A 184 -1.16 -15.33 3.25
N HIS A 185 -1.05 -15.00 4.54
CA HIS A 185 -1.32 -15.88 5.68
C HIS A 185 -2.72 -16.53 5.65
N LEU A 186 -3.72 -15.86 5.06
CA LEU A 186 -5.10 -16.35 5.01
C LEU A 186 -5.19 -17.73 4.34
N LYS A 187 -4.31 -18.03 3.37
CA LYS A 187 -4.28 -19.32 2.65
C LYS A 187 -3.87 -20.50 3.54
N HIS A 188 -3.30 -20.21 4.70
CA HIS A 188 -2.80 -21.21 5.65
C HIS A 188 -3.75 -21.47 6.81
N ILE A 189 -4.87 -20.75 6.87
CA ILE A 189 -5.89 -20.91 7.90
C ILE A 189 -6.90 -21.96 7.43
N ALA A 190 -7.04 -23.06 8.15
CA ALA A 190 -8.05 -24.06 7.80
C ALA A 190 -9.47 -23.51 8.06
N PRO A 191 -10.48 -23.98 7.30
CA PRO A 191 -11.85 -23.50 7.45
C PRO A 191 -12.47 -23.72 8.83
N ASP A 192 -11.95 -24.66 9.62
CA ASP A 192 -12.45 -25.07 10.94
C ASP A 192 -11.57 -24.62 12.12
N GLU A 193 -10.60 -23.73 11.90
CA GLU A 193 -9.79 -23.15 12.98
C GLU A 193 -10.51 -21.98 13.68
N ASP A 194 -10.52 -21.95 15.01
CA ASP A 194 -10.99 -20.75 15.72
C ASP A 194 -9.96 -19.61 15.60
N ILE A 195 -10.42 -18.40 15.29
CA ILE A 195 -9.56 -17.24 15.00
C ILE A 195 -9.85 -16.12 15.98
N ILE A 196 -8.79 -15.48 16.49
CA ILE A 196 -8.89 -14.24 17.26
C ILE A 196 -8.30 -13.10 16.43
N LEU A 197 -9.09 -12.04 16.22
CA LEU A 197 -8.66 -10.79 15.62
C LEU A 197 -8.45 -9.73 16.70
N LEU A 198 -7.22 -9.21 16.80
CA LEU A 198 -6.89 -8.12 17.70
C LEU A 198 -7.13 -6.78 17.00
N GLY A 199 -8.35 -6.26 17.15
CA GLY A 199 -8.85 -5.04 16.55
C GLY A 199 -10.18 -5.24 15.83
N GLY A 200 -10.99 -4.17 15.74
CA GLY A 200 -12.28 -4.17 15.04
C GLY A 200 -12.33 -3.22 13.84
N GLY A 201 -11.18 -2.73 13.35
CA GLY A 201 -11.11 -1.75 12.26
C GLY A 201 -11.26 -2.36 10.86
N LEU A 202 -11.02 -1.55 9.82
CA LEU A 202 -11.12 -2.00 8.42
C LEU A 202 -10.19 -3.18 8.09
N THR A 203 -9.00 -3.25 8.69
CA THR A 203 -8.09 -4.40 8.55
C THR A 203 -8.71 -5.70 9.09
N ALA A 204 -9.48 -5.64 10.17
CA ALA A 204 -10.17 -6.81 10.71
C ALA A 204 -11.33 -7.22 9.79
N LEU A 205 -12.07 -6.25 9.25
CA LEU A 205 -13.12 -6.52 8.26
C LEU A 205 -12.57 -7.10 6.95
N ASP A 206 -11.40 -6.66 6.49
CA ASP A 206 -10.68 -7.24 5.35
C ASP A 206 -10.41 -8.74 5.60
N ALA A 207 -9.90 -9.09 6.79
CA ALA A 207 -9.64 -10.48 7.17
C ALA A 207 -10.92 -11.31 7.26
N ILE A 208 -11.96 -10.80 7.92
CA ILE A 208 -13.27 -11.47 8.03
C ILE A 208 -13.86 -11.73 6.65
N ASN A 209 -13.87 -10.72 5.77
CA ASN A 209 -14.42 -10.87 4.42
C ASN A 209 -13.62 -11.92 3.61
N ALA A 210 -12.28 -11.88 3.71
CA ALA A 210 -11.44 -12.84 3.01
C ALA A 210 -11.62 -14.28 3.51
N LEU A 211 -11.75 -14.48 4.83
CA LEU A 211 -12.03 -15.79 5.44
C LEU A 211 -13.41 -16.31 5.03
N ALA A 212 -14.42 -15.44 5.01
CA ALA A 212 -15.77 -15.79 4.55
C ALA A 212 -15.76 -16.22 3.07
N GLU A 213 -15.06 -15.48 2.20
CA GLU A 213 -14.89 -15.83 0.78
C GLU A 213 -14.16 -17.18 0.58
N GLN A 214 -13.28 -17.56 1.52
CA GLN A 214 -12.58 -18.85 1.53
C GLN A 214 -13.41 -20.00 2.14
N GLY A 215 -14.63 -19.73 2.61
CA GLY A 215 -15.51 -20.75 3.19
C GLY A 215 -15.15 -21.13 4.63
N HIS A 216 -14.51 -20.23 5.36
CA HIS A 216 -14.27 -20.41 6.80
C HIS A 216 -15.60 -20.54 7.56
N ARG A 217 -15.67 -21.52 8.48
CA ARG A 217 -16.89 -21.97 9.16
C ARG A 217 -16.77 -22.06 10.68
N ALA A 218 -15.56 -21.90 11.23
CA ALA A 218 -15.33 -21.86 12.67
C ALA A 218 -15.53 -20.46 13.25
N ARG A 219 -15.30 -20.30 14.57
CA ARG A 219 -15.58 -19.06 15.28
C ARG A 219 -14.50 -18.02 14.98
N ILE A 220 -14.92 -16.78 14.73
CA ILE A 220 -14.04 -15.62 14.64
C ILE A 220 -14.39 -14.66 15.78
N ASP A 221 -13.51 -14.53 16.76
CA ASP A 221 -13.63 -13.61 17.88
C ASP A 221 -12.85 -12.32 17.61
N ALA A 222 -13.50 -11.16 17.66
CA ALA A 222 -12.83 -9.86 17.48
C ALA A 222 -12.71 -9.13 18.82
N ILE A 223 -11.47 -8.89 19.26
CA ILE A 223 -11.16 -8.12 20.48
C ILE A 223 -10.85 -6.69 20.07
N SER A 224 -11.74 -5.76 20.39
CA SER A 224 -11.62 -4.35 20.02
C SER A 224 -11.84 -3.46 21.24
N PRO A 225 -11.14 -2.31 21.36
CA PRO A 225 -11.43 -1.32 22.41
C PRO A 225 -12.88 -0.83 22.41
N ARG A 226 -13.57 -0.94 21.27
CA ARG A 226 -15.00 -0.65 21.12
C ARG A 226 -15.67 -1.81 20.40
N ALA A 227 -16.76 -2.33 20.96
CA ALA A 227 -17.56 -3.42 20.39
C ALA A 227 -18.46 -2.94 19.22
N ILE A 228 -17.88 -2.19 18.28
CA ILE A 228 -18.57 -1.60 17.14
C ILE A 228 -17.64 -1.69 15.93
N PHE A 229 -18.15 -2.22 14.80
CA PHE A 229 -17.44 -2.18 13.52
C PHE A 229 -17.55 -0.81 12.85
N PRO A 230 -16.59 -0.43 11.99
CA PRO A 230 -16.70 0.74 11.14
C PRO A 230 -18.08 0.78 10.44
N PRO A 231 -18.76 1.93 10.42
CA PRO A 231 -20.04 2.05 9.74
C PRO A 231 -19.85 1.85 8.22
N ALA A 232 -20.93 1.43 7.56
CA ALA A 232 -20.97 1.41 6.10
C ALA A 232 -20.74 2.83 5.53
N GLN A 233 -20.13 2.89 4.35
CA GLN A 233 -19.98 4.15 3.62
C GLN A 233 -21.35 4.68 3.21
N ALA A 234 -21.60 5.96 3.47
CA ALA A 234 -22.89 6.58 3.15
C ALA A 234 -23.09 6.67 1.62
N PRO A 235 -24.31 6.42 1.10
CA PRO A 235 -24.60 6.46 -0.33
C PRO A 235 -24.84 7.90 -0.84
N TRP A 236 -23.94 8.82 -0.52
CA TRP A 236 -24.02 10.20 -1.00
C TRP A 236 -23.70 10.26 -2.51
N GLN A 237 -24.25 11.27 -3.19
CA GLN A 237 -23.98 11.48 -4.63
C GLN A 237 -23.37 12.85 -4.84
N ARG A 238 -22.38 12.94 -5.74
CA ARG A 238 -21.87 14.23 -6.20
C ARG A 238 -22.98 14.96 -6.94
N ARG A 239 -23.34 16.16 -6.48
CA ARG A 239 -24.30 17.03 -7.18
C ARG A 239 -23.69 17.69 -8.42
N THR A 240 -22.40 17.97 -8.37
CA THR A 240 -21.63 18.54 -9.47
C THR A 240 -20.53 17.56 -9.85
N GLN A 241 -20.45 17.21 -11.14
CA GLN A 241 -19.30 16.46 -11.61
C GLN A 241 -18.07 17.37 -11.54
N PRO A 242 -16.94 16.87 -11.01
CA PRO A 242 -15.70 17.60 -11.14
C PRO A 242 -15.30 17.70 -12.61
N ASN A 243 -14.64 18.80 -12.97
CA ASN A 243 -14.15 19.06 -14.32
C ASN A 243 -13.25 17.94 -14.84
#